data_AF-A0A0F7N8T5-F1
#
_entry.id   AF-A0A0F7N8T5-F1
#
_cell.length_a   1.000
_cell.length_b   1.000
_cell.length_c   1.000
_cell.angle_alpha   90.00
_cell.angle_beta   90.00
_cell.angle_gamma   90.00
#
_symmetry.space_group_name_H-M   'P 1'
#
loop_
_entity.id
_entity.type
_entity.pdbx_description
1 polymer ?
#
loop_
_entity_poly.entity_id
_entity_poly.type
_entity_poly.pdbx_seq_one_letter_code
_entity_poly.pdbx_strand_id
1 'polypeptide(L)'
;MSRPTLYAERLADEITYQLGQLADRLSQLPPGQAARVIARILDPDPEEGVLGGITHLMVVSSVLAKDQSGRGALPPEVWLALGRASNELDDIGLDLDEHRETLHHAREQLAAADAKPAFAAPTARRHR
;
A
#
# COMPACT_ATOMS: atom_id res chain seq x y z
N MET A 1 -28.84 10.42 -8.47
CA MET A 1 -28.09 9.95 -7.28
C MET A 1 -27.79 8.47 -7.48
N SER A 2 -26.51 8.08 -7.55
CA SER A 2 -26.14 6.66 -7.63
C SER A 2 -26.52 5.97 -6.31
N ARG A 3 -27.11 4.78 -6.37
CA ARG A 3 -27.45 3.99 -5.18
C ARG A 3 -26.13 3.68 -4.41
N PRO A 4 -26.06 3.87 -3.07
CA PRO A 4 -24.82 3.72 -2.32
C PRO A 4 -24.10 2.37 -2.49
N THR A 5 -24.85 1.27 -2.65
CA THR A 5 -24.30 -0.07 -2.90
C THR A 5 -23.55 -0.15 -4.23
N LEU A 6 -24.12 0.42 -5.30
CA LEU A 6 -23.48 0.50 -6.62
C LEU A 6 -22.25 1.40 -6.62
N TYR A 7 -22.09 2.27 -5.62
CA TYR A 7 -20.88 3.07 -5.48
C TYR A 7 -19.75 2.27 -4.83
N ALA A 8 -20.05 1.51 -3.78
CA ALA A 8 -19.06 0.67 -3.10
C ALA A 8 -18.51 -0.44 -4.02
N GLU A 9 -19.37 -1.09 -4.81
CA GLU A 9 -18.96 -2.11 -5.78
C GLU A 9 -18.01 -1.54 -6.85
N ARG A 10 -18.37 -0.39 -7.44
CA ARG A 10 -17.51 0.30 -8.41
C ARG A 10 -16.19 0.77 -7.81
N LEU A 11 -16.19 1.19 -6.55
CA LEU A 11 -14.96 1.56 -5.86
C LEU A 11 -14.04 0.35 -5.66
N ALA A 12 -14.59 -0.81 -5.33
CA ALA A 12 -13.83 -2.05 -5.24
C ALA A 12 -13.21 -2.43 -6.61
N ASP A 13 -13.99 -2.36 -7.69
CA ASP A 13 -13.49 -2.62 -9.05
C ASP A 13 -12.35 -1.67 -9.45
N GLU A 14 -12.50 -0.38 -9.15
CA GLU A 14 -11.46 0.63 -9.43
C GLU A 14 -10.19 0.34 -8.64
N ILE A 15 -10.30 0.01 -7.34
CA ILE A 15 -9.14 -0.37 -6.52
C ILE A 15 -8.45 -1.60 -7.10
N THR A 16 -9.20 -2.64 -7.47
CA THR A 16 -8.64 -3.85 -8.09
C THR A 16 -7.89 -3.52 -9.38
N TYR A 17 -8.47 -2.67 -10.24
CA TYR A 17 -7.80 -2.24 -11.47
C TYR A 17 -6.51 -1.45 -11.18
N GLN A 18 -6.53 -0.50 -10.25
CA GLN A 18 -5.36 0.30 -9.89
C GLN A 18 -4.24 -0.55 -9.26
N LEU A 19 -4.58 -1.55 -8.45
CA LEU A 19 -3.61 -2.51 -7.90
C LEU A 19 -2.93 -3.33 -9.00
N GLY A 20 -3.68 -3.80 -10.01
CA GLY A 20 -3.11 -4.47 -11.17
C GLY A 20 -2.14 -3.58 -11.95
N GLN A 21 -2.56 -2.34 -12.23
CA GLN A 21 -1.72 -1.35 -12.91
C GLN A 21 -0.44 -1.01 -12.13
N LEU A 22 -0.52 -0.97 -10.79
CA LEU A 22 0.64 -0.75 -9.94
C LEU A 22 1.62 -1.92 -10.02
N ALA A 23 1.13 -3.16 -9.99
CA ALA A 23 1.96 -4.36 -10.12
C ALA A 23 2.68 -4.40 -11.48
N ASP A 24 1.96 -4.13 -12.57
CA ASP A 24 2.52 -4.09 -13.91
C ASP A 24 3.62 -3.04 -14.03
N ARG A 25 3.38 -1.82 -13.52
CA ARG A 25 4.38 -0.75 -13.51
C ARG A 25 5.59 -1.11 -12.67
N LEU A 26 5.39 -1.66 -11.48
CA LEU A 26 6.47 -2.04 -10.56
C LEU A 26 7.44 -3.02 -11.22
N SER A 27 6.94 -3.97 -12.01
CA SER A 27 7.76 -4.96 -12.73
C SER A 27 8.70 -4.35 -13.78
N GLN A 28 8.42 -3.12 -14.22
CA GLN A 28 9.17 -2.42 -15.27
C GLN A 28 10.11 -1.34 -14.72
N LEU A 29 10.05 -1.06 -13.41
CA LEU A 29 10.85 0.01 -12.81
C LEU A 29 12.33 -0.38 -12.64
N PRO A 30 13.26 0.56 -12.82
CA PRO A 30 14.65 0.38 -12.39
C PRO A 30 14.73 0.09 -10.87
N PRO A 31 15.74 -0.67 -10.39
CA PRO A 31 15.79 -1.14 -9.00
C PRO A 31 15.62 -0.05 -7.93
N GLY A 32 16.23 1.12 -8.10
CA GLY A 32 16.11 2.23 -7.13
C GLY A 32 14.70 2.85 -7.08
N GLN A 33 14.00 2.90 -8.22
CA GLN A 33 12.62 3.37 -8.28
C GLN A 33 11.66 2.31 -7.73
N ALA A 34 11.90 1.03 -8.06
CA ALA A 34 11.15 -0.10 -7.53
C ALA A 34 11.22 -0.12 -5.99
N ALA A 35 12.41 0.05 -5.40
CA ALA A 35 12.60 0.10 -3.96
C ALA A 35 11.76 1.22 -3.29
N ARG A 36 11.68 2.40 -3.93
CA ARG A 36 10.86 3.51 -3.42
C ARG A 36 9.37 3.19 -3.46
N VAL A 37 8.90 2.60 -4.55
CA VAL A 37 7.49 2.20 -4.70
C VAL A 37 7.15 1.09 -3.73
N ILE A 38 8.03 0.10 -3.54
CA ILE A 38 7.88 -0.97 -2.55
C ILE A 38 7.79 -0.37 -1.14
N ALA A 39 8.65 0.59 -0.79
CA ALA A 39 8.59 1.26 0.50
C ALA A 39 7.24 1.97 0.74
N ARG A 40 6.63 2.55 -0.31
CA ARG A 40 5.28 3.14 -0.23
C ARG A 40 4.17 2.08 -0.16
N ILE A 41 4.35 0.93 -0.80
CA ILE A 41 3.39 -0.19 -0.75
C ILE A 41 3.36 -0.78 0.67
N LEU A 42 4.55 -1.02 1.25
CA LEU A 42 4.72 -1.67 2.55
C LEU A 42 4.52 -0.74 3.75
N ASP A 43 4.26 0.54 3.51
CA ASP A 43 4.02 1.50 4.59
C ASP A 43 2.84 0.99 5.46
N PRO A 44 3.06 0.77 6.77
CA PRO A 44 2.05 0.19 7.64
C PRO A 44 0.95 1.21 7.99
N ASP A 45 1.16 2.50 7.73
CA ASP A 45 0.15 3.52 7.99
C ASP A 45 -1.02 3.38 6.97
N PRO A 46 -2.27 3.22 7.43
CA PRO A 46 -3.41 3.01 6.55
C PRO A 46 -3.76 4.23 5.67
N GLU A 47 -3.32 5.43 6.02
CA GLU A 47 -3.50 6.63 5.19
C GLU A 47 -2.32 6.85 4.22
N GLU A 48 -1.16 6.26 4.51
CA GLU A 48 0.04 6.44 3.71
C GLU A 48 0.44 5.24 2.86
N GLY A 49 -0.07 4.04 3.15
CA GLY A 49 0.39 2.79 2.55
C GLY A 49 -0.69 1.93 1.92
N VAL A 50 -0.29 1.18 0.87
CA VAL A 50 -1.20 0.22 0.23
C VAL A 50 -1.51 -0.94 1.16
N LEU A 51 -0.49 -1.48 1.85
CA LEU A 51 -0.66 -2.57 2.80
C LEU A 51 -1.55 -2.13 3.97
N GLY A 52 -1.26 -1.00 4.62
CA GLY A 52 -2.10 -0.48 5.70
C GLY A 52 -3.56 -0.28 5.28
N GLY A 53 -3.79 0.26 4.08
CA GLY A 53 -5.15 0.40 3.52
C GLY A 53 -5.86 -0.93 3.31
N ILE A 54 -5.18 -1.95 2.79
CA ILE A 54 -5.73 -3.31 2.62
C ILE A 54 -6.01 -3.95 3.99
N THR A 55 -5.10 -3.82 4.96
CA THR A 55 -5.30 -4.29 6.32
C THR A 55 -6.54 -3.67 6.95
N HIS A 56 -6.72 -2.36 6.80
CA HIS A 56 -7.92 -1.67 7.29
C HIS A 56 -9.20 -2.19 6.63
N LEU A 57 -9.20 -2.38 5.30
CA LEU A 57 -10.35 -2.94 4.57
C LEU A 57 -10.69 -4.37 5.06
N MET A 58 -9.69 -5.19 5.32
CA MET A 58 -9.86 -6.56 5.84
C MET A 58 -10.41 -6.55 7.27
N VAL A 59 -9.89 -5.68 8.15
CA VAL A 59 -10.42 -5.49 9.51
C VAL A 59 -11.90 -5.10 9.48
N VAL A 60 -12.29 -4.10 8.67
CA VAL A 60 -13.69 -3.69 8.51
C VAL A 60 -14.55 -4.84 7.99
N SER A 61 -14.06 -5.58 6.99
CA SER A 61 -14.77 -6.71 6.41
C SER A 61 -14.95 -7.87 7.41
N SER A 62 -13.94 -8.16 8.24
CA SER A 62 -13.98 -9.18 9.29
C SER A 62 -14.96 -8.83 10.41
N VAL A 63 -15.02 -7.56 10.81
CA VAL A 63 -16.04 -7.08 11.76
C VAL A 63 -17.44 -7.31 11.22
N LEU A 64 -17.68 -7.02 9.93
CA LEU A 64 -18.96 -7.28 9.28
C LEU A 64 -19.26 -8.79 9.15
N ALA A 65 -18.24 -9.61 8.90
CA ALA A 65 -18.38 -11.07 8.79
C ALA A 65 -18.97 -11.69 10.07
N LYS A 66 -18.55 -11.19 11.24
CA LYS A 66 -19.07 -11.63 12.54
C LYS A 66 -20.59 -11.47 12.62
N ASP A 67 -21.10 -10.31 12.20
CA ASP A 67 -22.54 -9.99 12.23
C ASP A 67 -23.35 -10.68 11.13
N GLN A 68 -22.71 -11.01 10.00
CA GLN A 68 -23.35 -11.60 8.82
C GLN A 68 -23.31 -13.14 8.79
N SER A 69 -22.41 -13.76 9.54
CA SER A 69 -22.26 -15.22 9.64
C SER A 69 -23.56 -15.93 10.02
N GLY A 70 -24.40 -15.29 10.86
CA GLY A 70 -25.72 -15.82 11.25
C GLY A 70 -26.87 -15.49 10.30
N ARG A 71 -26.64 -14.66 9.26
CA ARG A 71 -27.69 -14.15 8.37
C ARG A 71 -27.75 -14.87 7.01
N GLY A 72 -26.79 -15.75 6.73
CA GLY A 72 -26.81 -16.63 5.55
C GLY A 72 -26.52 -15.97 4.21
N ALA A 73 -25.94 -14.75 4.18
CA ALA A 73 -25.58 -14.07 2.92
C ALA A 73 -24.44 -14.77 2.16
N LEU A 74 -23.51 -15.41 2.89
CA LEU A 74 -22.46 -16.29 2.38
C LEU A 74 -22.35 -17.52 3.30
N PRO A 75 -21.78 -18.65 2.82
CA PRO A 75 -21.51 -19.81 3.66
C PRO A 75 -20.64 -19.42 4.87
N PRO A 76 -20.89 -19.99 6.07
CA PRO A 76 -20.10 -19.70 7.26
C PRO A 76 -18.58 -19.89 7.08
N GLU A 77 -18.17 -20.83 6.25
CA GLU A 77 -16.77 -21.13 5.94
C GLU A 77 -16.08 -19.95 5.24
N VAL A 78 -16.81 -19.18 4.42
CA VAL A 78 -16.27 -17.99 3.74
C VAL A 78 -16.02 -16.87 4.75
N TRP A 79 -16.94 -16.66 5.70
CA TRP A 79 -16.75 -15.69 6.78
C TRP A 79 -15.61 -16.08 7.71
N LEU A 80 -15.46 -17.37 8.01
CA LEU A 80 -14.33 -17.88 8.78
C LEU A 80 -13.00 -17.67 8.05
N ALA A 81 -12.95 -17.96 6.75
CA ALA A 81 -11.76 -17.75 5.93
C ALA A 81 -11.37 -16.26 5.89
N LEU A 82 -12.34 -15.36 5.77
CA LEU A 82 -12.10 -13.92 5.84
C LEU A 82 -11.49 -13.48 7.18
N GLY A 83 -12.01 -14.00 8.30
CA GLY A 83 -11.46 -13.73 9.62
C GLY A 83 -10.01 -14.21 9.76
N ARG A 84 -9.69 -15.41 9.26
CA ARG A 84 -8.31 -15.94 9.27
C ARG A 84 -7.36 -15.11 8.41
N ALA A 85 -7.78 -14.78 7.18
CA ALA A 85 -6.99 -13.94 6.29
C ALA A 85 -6.72 -12.56 6.90
N SER A 86 -7.67 -12.02 7.67
CA SER A 86 -7.48 -10.73 8.37
C SER A 86 -6.42 -10.83 9.47
N ASN A 87 -6.39 -11.94 10.22
CA ASN A 87 -5.37 -12.16 11.24
C ASN A 87 -3.97 -12.35 10.62
N GLU A 88 -3.87 -13.16 9.55
CA GLU A 88 -2.59 -13.35 8.85
C GLU A 88 -2.06 -12.03 8.28
N LEU A 89 -2.94 -11.16 7.79
CA LEU A 89 -2.56 -9.86 7.29
C LEU A 89 -2.13 -8.88 8.41
N ASP A 90 -2.75 -8.97 9.58
CA ASP A 90 -2.35 -8.22 10.78
C ASP A 90 -0.94 -8.64 11.23
N ASP A 91 -0.68 -9.94 11.29
CA ASP A 91 0.64 -10.50 11.63
C ASP A 91 1.73 -10.02 10.63
N ILE A 92 1.45 -10.04 9.33
CA ILE A 92 2.34 -9.48 8.30
C ILE A 92 2.58 -7.97 8.53
N GLY A 93 1.54 -7.24 8.91
CA GLY A 93 1.64 -5.82 9.24
C GLY A 93 2.56 -5.57 10.43
N LEU A 94 2.46 -6.38 11.48
CA LEU A 94 3.32 -6.31 12.66
C LEU A 94 4.80 -6.59 12.32
N ASP A 95 5.07 -7.63 11.52
CA ASP A 95 6.43 -7.93 11.05
C ASP A 95 7.05 -6.75 10.28
N LEU A 96 6.25 -6.03 9.50
CA LEU A 96 6.72 -4.88 8.73
C LEU A 96 6.82 -3.60 9.55
N ASP A 97 6.05 -3.46 10.63
CA ASP A 97 6.14 -2.32 11.55
C ASP A 97 7.51 -2.30 12.26
N GLU A 98 8.13 -3.47 12.50
CA GLU A 98 9.52 -3.57 12.97
C GLU A 98 10.53 -2.88 12.03
N HIS A 99 10.17 -2.72 10.76
CA HIS A 99 10.99 -2.08 9.73
C HIS A 99 10.48 -0.69 9.31
N ARG A 100 9.45 -0.15 9.96
CA ARG A 100 8.79 1.11 9.62
C ARG A 100 9.75 2.28 9.48
N GLU A 101 10.68 2.45 10.42
CA GLU A 101 11.68 3.54 10.36
C GLU A 101 12.61 3.39 9.14
N THR A 102 12.99 2.15 8.80
CA THR A 102 13.84 1.86 7.65
C THR A 102 13.12 2.17 6.34
N LEU A 103 11.83 1.79 6.24
CA LEU A 103 10.98 2.10 5.08
C LEU A 103 10.79 3.62 4.93
N HIS A 104 10.57 4.34 6.03
CA HIS A 104 10.43 5.79 6.03
C HIS A 104 11.72 6.48 5.57
N HIS A 105 12.87 6.09 6.12
CA HIS A 105 14.16 6.64 5.70
C HIS A 105 14.51 6.32 4.26
N ALA A 106 14.19 5.12 3.77
CA ALA A 106 14.37 4.79 2.35
C ALA A 106 13.53 5.71 1.45
N ARG A 107 12.28 6.00 1.84
CA ARG A 107 11.38 6.94 1.14
C ARG A 107 11.98 8.35 1.09
N GLU A 108 12.46 8.87 2.22
CA GLU A 108 13.07 10.21 2.32
C GLU A 108 14.38 10.34 1.55
N GLN A 109 15.30 9.38 1.72
CA GLN A 109 16.62 9.41 1.07
C GLN A 109 16.50 9.33 -0.44
N LEU A 110 15.59 8.48 -0.95
CA LEU A 110 15.38 8.35 -2.38
C LEU A 110 14.65 9.57 -2.95
N ALA A 111 13.74 10.21 -2.21
CA ALA A 111 13.12 11.48 -2.62
C ALA A 111 14.16 12.62 -2.70
N ALA A 112 15.11 12.68 -1.77
CA ALA A 112 16.20 13.66 -1.79
C ALA A 112 17.18 13.46 -2.96
N ALA A 113 17.38 12.22 -3.41
CA ALA A 113 18.24 11.90 -4.54
C ALA A 113 17.70 12.43 -5.88
N ASP A 114 16.38 12.40 -6.09
CA ASP A 114 15.74 12.98 -7.28
C ASP A 114 15.67 14.50 -7.25
N ALA A 115 15.69 15.09 -6.04
CA ALA A 115 15.55 16.53 -5.86
C ALA A 115 16.85 17.32 -6.08
N LYS A 116 18.01 16.69 -6.30
CA LYS A 116 19.29 17.40 -6.45
C LYS A 116 19.52 17.84 -7.91
N PRO A 117 19.39 19.12 -8.28
CA PRO A 117 19.93 19.60 -9.54
C PRO A 117 21.45 19.68 -9.37
N ALA A 118 22.20 18.96 -10.21
CA ALA A 118 23.64 19.09 -10.29
C ALA A 118 24.01 20.45 -10.91
N PHE A 119 23.93 21.53 -10.15
CA PHE A 119 24.62 22.77 -10.54
C PHE A 119 26.04 22.73 -10.01
N ALA A 120 26.92 22.05 -10.76
CA ALA A 120 28.35 22.20 -10.57
C ALA A 120 28.75 23.62 -11.00
N ALA A 121 29.07 24.48 -10.04
CA ALA A 121 29.62 25.80 -10.33
C ALA A 121 30.97 25.65 -11.07
N PRO A 122 31.22 26.36 -12.18
CA PRO A 122 32.51 26.32 -12.84
C PRO A 122 33.55 27.01 -11.96
N THR A 123 34.58 26.25 -11.53
CA THR A 123 35.75 26.82 -10.88
C THR A 123 36.53 27.64 -11.91
N ALA A 124 36.44 28.96 -11.82
CA ALA A 124 37.27 29.84 -12.62
C ALA A 124 38.75 29.65 -12.24
N ARG A 125 39.51 28.95 -13.11
CA ARG A 125 40.97 28.98 -13.09
C ARG A 125 41.43 30.40 -13.36
N ARG A 126 41.90 31.11 -12.33
CA ARG A 126 42.68 32.34 -12.52
C ARG A 126 44.09 31.93 -12.98
N HIS A 127 44.35 32.15 -14.26
CA HIS A 127 45.67 32.03 -14.85
C HIS A 127 46.24 33.44 -15.06
N ARG A 128 47.06 33.88 -14.11
CA ARG A 128 48.26 34.73 -14.21
C ARG A 128 48.56 35.37 -12.86
#